data_AF-A0A949NVM9-F1
#
_entry.id   AF-A0A949NVM9-F1
#
_cell.length_a   1.000
_cell.length_b   1.000
_cell.length_c   1.000
_cell.angle_alpha   90.00
_cell.angle_beta   90.00
_cell.angle_gamma   90.00
#
_symmetry.space_group_name_H-M   'P 1'
#
loop_
_entity.id
_entity.type
_entity.pdbx_description
1 polymer ?
#
loop_
_entity_poly.entity_id
_entity_poly.type
_entity_poly.pdbx_seq_one_letter_code
_entity_poly.pdbx_strand_id
1 'polypeptide(L)'
;MAELRDAYERIMALGQEELGLIANGDTERLGPVLQERERAITAFMGSDMDAQDKAFLEKLKSVQDMNMLLRHEARALHKSLKDELVKVRQENTRIGGYRNGALITPLGRHALNRKG
;
A
#
# COMPACT_ATOMS: atom_id res chain seq x y z
N MET A 1 17.83 31.06 1.30
CA MET A 1 16.38 31.25 1.57
C MET A 1 15.50 30.72 0.45
N ALA A 2 15.72 31.10 -0.82
CA ALA A 2 14.99 30.54 -1.97
C ALA A 2 15.24 29.02 -2.12
N GLU A 3 16.51 28.58 -2.16
CA GLU A 3 16.83 27.16 -2.36
C GLU A 3 16.29 26.22 -1.26
N LEU A 4 16.29 26.66 0.01
CA LEU A 4 15.69 25.92 1.12
C LEU A 4 14.15 25.90 1.09
N ARG A 5 13.53 26.93 0.52
CA ARG A 5 12.07 26.95 0.31
C ARG A 5 11.71 25.98 -0.82
N ASP A 6 12.44 26.03 -1.91
CA ASP A 6 12.24 25.17 -3.08
C ASP A 6 12.47 23.69 -2.72
N ALA A 7 13.48 23.39 -1.90
CA ALA A 7 13.73 22.05 -1.38
C ALA A 7 12.58 21.52 -0.51
N TYR A 8 12.02 22.36 0.36
CA TYR A 8 10.88 22.00 1.19
C TYR A 8 9.61 21.79 0.37
N GLU A 9 9.31 22.68 -0.58
CA GLU A 9 8.16 22.54 -1.49
C GLU A 9 8.26 21.25 -2.30
N ARG A 10 9.46 20.88 -2.76
CA ARG A 10 9.70 19.60 -3.42
C ARG A 10 9.42 18.40 -2.52
N ILE A 11 9.86 18.42 -1.25
CA ILE A 11 9.58 17.34 -0.29
C ILE A 11 8.08 17.18 -0.10
N MET A 12 7.34 18.29 0.03
CA MET A 12 5.89 18.26 0.24
C MET A 12 5.15 17.76 -0.99
N ALA A 13 5.56 18.18 -2.19
CA ALA A 13 4.98 17.72 -3.45
C ALA A 13 5.13 16.20 -3.63
N LEU A 14 6.33 15.66 -3.36
CA LEU A 14 6.57 14.21 -3.38
C LEU A 14 5.69 13.48 -2.35
N GLY A 15 5.49 14.05 -1.15
CA GLY A 15 4.60 13.47 -0.14
C GLY A 15 3.12 13.44 -0.55
N GLN A 16 2.64 14.45 -1.27
CA GLN A 16 1.29 14.45 -1.84
C GLN A 16 1.14 13.43 -2.97
N GLU A 17 2.16 13.27 -3.81
CA GLU A 17 2.17 12.23 -4.84
C GLU A 17 2.11 10.82 -4.21
N GLU A 18 2.93 10.55 -3.20
CA GLU A 18 2.87 9.27 -2.46
C GLU A 18 1.48 9.00 -1.88
N LEU A 19 0.83 10.01 -1.29
CA LEU A 19 -0.51 9.85 -0.72
C LEU A 19 -1.53 9.46 -1.80
N GLY A 20 -1.44 10.07 -2.98
CA GLY A 20 -2.26 9.70 -4.14
C GLY A 20 -1.98 8.27 -4.62
N LEU A 21 -0.71 7.86 -4.69
CA LEU A 21 -0.32 6.51 -5.10
C LEU A 21 -0.78 5.44 -4.09
N ILE A 22 -0.68 5.72 -2.79
CA ILE A 22 -1.19 4.82 -1.74
C ILE A 22 -2.71 4.69 -1.83
N ALA A 23 -3.43 5.81 -2.00
CA ALA A 23 -4.89 5.81 -2.14
C ALA A 23 -5.36 5.00 -3.36
N ASN A 24 -4.59 5.04 -4.45
CA ASN A 24 -4.87 4.30 -5.68
C ASN A 24 -4.34 2.85 -5.66
N GLY A 25 -3.60 2.44 -4.61
CA GLY A 25 -2.96 1.13 -4.54
C GLY A 25 -1.84 0.90 -5.56
N ASP A 26 -1.30 1.98 -6.17
CA ASP A 26 -0.26 1.91 -7.21
C ASP A 26 1.12 1.76 -6.56
N THR A 27 1.43 0.51 -6.18
CA THR A 27 2.67 0.18 -5.47
C THR A 27 3.90 0.18 -6.37
N GLU A 28 3.74 0.01 -7.68
CA GLU A 28 4.84 0.03 -8.65
C GLU A 28 5.47 1.42 -8.73
N ARG A 29 4.64 2.47 -8.80
CA ARG A 29 5.11 3.86 -8.85
C ARG A 29 5.48 4.42 -7.48
N LEU A 30 4.92 3.87 -6.41
CA LEU A 30 5.16 4.36 -5.05
C LEU A 30 6.63 4.23 -4.61
N GLY A 31 7.30 3.12 -4.96
CA GLY A 31 8.67 2.86 -4.54
C GLY A 31 9.70 3.92 -4.97
N PRO A 32 9.75 4.28 -6.27
CA PRO A 32 10.64 5.34 -6.77
C PRO A 32 10.39 6.71 -6.11
N VAL A 33 9.11 7.11 -5.94
CA VAL A 33 8.75 8.41 -5.35
C VAL A 33 9.17 8.49 -3.88
N LEU A 34 8.98 7.41 -3.12
CA LEU A 34 9.46 7.31 -1.73
C LEU A 34 10.97 7.52 -1.61
N GLN A 35 11.74 6.85 -2.47
CA GLN A 35 13.20 6.98 -2.47
C GLN A 35 13.65 8.39 -2.84
N GLU A 36 12.96 9.04 -3.78
CA GLU A 36 13.24 10.42 -4.13
C GLU A 36 12.98 11.37 -2.96
N ARG A 37 11.85 11.19 -2.25
CA ARG A 37 11.53 12.02 -1.09
C ARG A 37 12.51 11.82 0.05
N GLU A 38 12.92 10.59 0.33
CA GLU A 38 13.92 10.28 1.35
C GLU A 38 15.24 11.01 1.08
N ARG A 39 15.71 10.99 -0.18
CA ARG A 39 16.91 11.73 -0.59
C ARG A 39 16.75 13.23 -0.43
N ALA A 40 15.59 13.78 -0.80
CA ALA A 40 15.31 15.21 -0.67
C ALA A 40 15.29 15.65 0.81
N ILE A 41 14.68 14.87 1.70
CA ILE A 41 14.68 15.11 3.16
C ILE A 41 16.11 15.08 3.71
N THR A 42 16.88 14.06 3.33
CA THR A 42 18.26 13.91 3.81
C THR A 42 19.14 15.09 3.37
N ALA A 43 19.00 15.53 2.11
CA ALA A 43 19.70 16.70 1.61
C ALA A 43 19.27 17.99 2.34
N PHE A 44 17.97 18.16 2.58
CA PHE A 44 17.41 19.31 3.28
C PHE A 44 17.88 19.39 4.75
N MET A 45 18.04 18.25 5.42
CA MET A 45 18.58 18.18 6.78
C MET A 45 20.09 18.41 6.84
N GLY A 46 20.82 18.16 5.76
CA GLY A 46 22.28 18.32 5.68
C GLY A 46 22.76 19.74 5.32
N SER A 47 21.87 20.62 4.85
CA SER A 47 22.17 22.02 4.57
C SER A 47 22.16 22.86 5.85
N ASP A 48 23.27 23.56 6.13
CA ASP A 48 23.58 24.32 7.35
C ASP A 48 22.37 25.04 8.00
N MET A 49 22.14 24.69 9.27
CA MET A 49 20.94 25.00 10.04
C MET A 49 21.02 26.27 10.90
N ASP A 50 22.12 27.01 10.84
CA ASP A 50 22.39 28.10 11.79
C ASP A 50 21.66 29.43 11.50
N ALA A 51 20.74 29.45 10.52
CA ALA A 51 19.90 30.62 10.27
C ALA A 51 18.41 30.25 10.15
N GLN A 52 17.70 30.44 11.28
CA GLN A 52 16.24 30.51 11.47
C GLN A 52 15.51 29.24 11.95
N ASP A 53 15.71 28.94 13.23
CA ASP A 53 15.07 27.85 13.98
C ASP A 53 13.54 27.80 13.91
N LYS A 54 12.80 28.93 13.94
CA LYS A 54 11.32 28.86 14.04
C LYS A 54 10.63 28.36 12.77
N ALA A 55 11.00 28.92 11.61
CA ALA A 55 10.39 28.52 10.34
C ALA A 55 10.81 27.09 9.95
N PHE A 56 12.00 26.66 10.37
CA PHE A 56 12.45 25.29 10.19
C PHE A 56 11.69 24.30 11.08
N LEU A 57 11.49 24.63 12.36
CA LEU A 57 10.72 23.79 13.29
C LEU A 57 9.26 23.62 12.85
N GLU A 58 8.62 24.67 12.34
CA GLU A 58 7.26 24.56 11.78
C GLU A 58 7.21 23.65 10.55
N LYS A 59 8.22 23.73 9.67
CA LYS A 59 8.35 22.84 8.50
C LYS A 59 8.57 21.38 8.91
N LEU A 60 9.43 21.13 9.90
CA LEU A 60 9.63 19.79 10.45
C LEU A 60 8.35 19.21 11.04
N LYS A 61 7.58 20.02 11.77
CA LYS A 61 6.28 19.62 12.29
C LYS A 61 5.31 19.25 11.16
N SER A 62 5.28 20.04 10.09
CA SER A 62 4.46 19.73 8.91
C SER A 62 4.88 18.42 8.22
N VAL A 63 6.17 18.15 8.10
CA VAL A 63 6.70 16.87 7.59
C VAL A 63 6.30 15.71 8.50
N GLN A 64 6.34 15.91 9.82
CA GLN A 64 5.91 14.91 10.80
C GLN A 64 4.42 14.58 10.67
N ASP A 65 3.57 15.60 10.53
CA ASP A 65 2.13 15.44 10.36
C ASP A 65 1.81 14.68 9.06
N MET A 66 2.50 15.02 7.96
CA MET A 66 2.36 14.31 6.69
C MET A 66 2.78 12.83 6.81
N ASN A 67 3.88 12.55 7.53
CA ASN A 67 4.30 11.18 7.81
C ASN A 67 3.27 10.39 8.63
N MET A 68 2.53 11.03 9.54
CA MET A 68 1.47 10.37 10.29
C MET A 68 0.30 9.97 9.37
N LEU A 69 -0.10 10.85 8.45
CA LEU A 69 -1.14 10.55 7.46
C LEU A 69 -0.72 9.42 6.52
N LEU A 70 0.50 9.46 5.98
CA LEU A 70 1.02 8.40 5.12
C LEU A 70 1.08 7.05 5.82
N ARG A 71 1.48 7.01 7.10
CA ARG A 71 1.47 5.78 7.91
C ARG A 71 0.06 5.24 8.11
N HIS A 72 -0.92 6.12 8.27
CA HIS A 72 -2.33 5.71 8.37
C HIS A 72 -2.78 5.06 7.06
N GLU A 73 -2.59 5.74 5.93
CA GLU A 73 -2.99 5.24 4.61
C GLU A 73 -2.25 3.94 4.23
N ALA A 74 -0.94 3.86 4.51
CA ALA A 74 -0.16 2.64 4.28
C ALA A 74 -0.70 1.44 5.09
N ARG A 75 -1.13 1.66 6.33
CA ARG A 75 -1.77 0.60 7.14
C ARG A 75 -3.12 0.19 6.57
N ALA A 76 -3.91 1.14 6.07
CA ALA A 76 -5.18 0.87 5.41
C ALA A 76 -4.97 0.05 4.14
N LEU A 77 -4.03 0.45 3.28
CA LEU A 77 -3.66 -0.28 2.06
C LEU A 77 -3.17 -1.70 2.39
N HIS A 78 -2.29 -1.85 3.37
CA HIS A 78 -1.80 -3.16 3.81
C HIS A 78 -2.93 -4.07 4.31
N LYS A 79 -3.91 -3.51 5.03
CA LYS A 79 -5.10 -4.26 5.45
C LYS A 79 -5.94 -4.70 4.24
N SER A 80 -6.16 -3.82 3.27
CA SER A 80 -6.89 -4.14 2.04
C SER A 80 -6.23 -5.28 1.26
N LEU A 81 -4.92 -5.20 1.04
CA LEU A 81 -4.15 -6.24 0.36
C LEU A 81 -4.22 -7.58 1.10
N LYS A 82 -4.16 -7.58 2.43
CA LYS A 82 -4.31 -8.79 3.24
C LYS A 82 -5.69 -9.42 3.04
N ASP A 83 -6.75 -8.62 3.06
CA ASP A 83 -8.13 -9.11 2.91
C ASP A 83 -8.35 -9.67 1.49
N GLU A 84 -7.78 -9.03 0.46
CA GLU A 84 -7.80 -9.54 -0.92
C GLU A 84 -7.05 -10.85 -1.07
N LEU A 85 -5.85 -10.99 -0.49
CA LEU A 85 -5.10 -12.24 -0.49
C LEU A 85 -5.87 -13.39 0.16
N VAL A 86 -6.60 -13.11 1.26
CA VAL A 86 -7.46 -14.11 1.91
C VAL A 86 -8.62 -14.51 0.99
N LYS A 87 -9.28 -13.55 0.33
CA LYS A 87 -10.36 -13.84 -0.64
C LYS A 87 -9.86 -14.72 -1.79
N VAL A 88 -8.72 -14.38 -2.40
CA VAL A 88 -8.12 -15.17 -3.49
C VAL A 88 -7.77 -16.59 -3.02
N ARG A 89 -7.24 -16.76 -1.80
CA ARG A 89 -6.98 -18.10 -1.22
C ARG A 89 -8.26 -18.92 -1.01
N GLN A 90 -9.32 -18.28 -0.51
CA GLN A 90 -10.62 -18.94 -0.32
C GLN A 90 -11.22 -19.35 -1.67
N GLU A 91 -11.12 -18.48 -2.68
CA GLU A 91 -11.62 -18.76 -4.03
C GLU A 91 -10.84 -19.91 -4.70
N ASN A 92 -9.51 -19.92 -4.59
CA ASN A 92 -8.68 -21.04 -5.05
C ASN A 92 -9.04 -22.37 -4.36
N THR A 93 -9.27 -22.34 -3.04
CA THR A 93 -9.72 -23.54 -2.29
C THR A 93 -11.08 -24.03 -2.79
N ARG A 94 -12.02 -23.10 -3.03
CA ARG A 94 -13.36 -23.40 -3.56
C ARG A 94 -13.30 -24.02 -4.95
N ILE A 95 -12.51 -23.43 -5.86
CA ILE A 95 -12.31 -23.96 -7.22
C ILE A 95 -11.68 -25.35 -7.18
N GLY A 96 -10.67 -25.56 -6.32
CA GLY A 96 -10.08 -26.89 -6.09
C GLY A 96 -11.09 -27.91 -5.56
N GLY A 97 -11.98 -27.49 -4.65
CA GLY A 97 -13.08 -28.31 -4.14
C GLY A 97 -14.09 -28.71 -5.21
N TYR A 98 -14.49 -27.78 -6.09
CA TYR A 98 -15.36 -28.10 -7.23
C TYR A 98 -14.68 -29.03 -8.23
N ARG A 99 -13.37 -28.85 -8.50
CA ARG A 99 -12.60 -29.75 -9.37
C ARG A 99 -12.58 -31.18 -8.80
N ASN A 100 -12.41 -31.34 -7.49
CA ASN A 100 -12.42 -32.64 -6.83
C ASN A 100 -13.84 -33.25 -6.75
N GLY A 101 -14.87 -32.43 -6.51
CA GLY A 101 -16.27 -32.89 -6.48
C GLY A 101 -16.81 -33.27 -7.87
N ALA A 102 -16.42 -32.55 -8.93
CA ALA A 102 -16.81 -32.86 -10.30
C ALA A 102 -16.16 -34.14 -10.86
N LEU A 103 -15.01 -34.56 -10.30
CA LEU A 103 -14.37 -35.83 -10.64
C LEU A 103 -14.99 -37.05 -9.92
N ILE A 104 -15.71 -36.83 -8.82
CA ILE A 104 -16.33 -37.90 -8.01
C ILE A 104 -17.85 -37.83 -8.15
N THR A 105 -18.40 -37.98 -9.36
CA THR A 105 -19.75 -38.56 -9.55
C THR A 105 -19.91 -39.07 -10.98
N PRO A 106 -20.01 -40.40 -11.15
CA PRO A 106 -21.20 -40.93 -11.80
C PRO A 106 -22.03 -41.75 -10.80
N LEU A 107 -23.28 -41.33 -10.64
CA LEU A 107 -24.36 -42.07 -9.99
C LEU A 107 -24.63 -43.36 -10.77
N GLY A 108 -23.94 -44.44 -10.41
CA GLY A 108 -24.02 -45.75 -11.08
C GLY A 108 -24.77 -46.80 -10.26
N ARG A 109 -26.11 -46.80 -10.40
CA ARG A 109 -27.06 -47.94 -10.28
C ARG A 109 -27.03 -48.79 -9.00
N HIS A 110 -27.90 -48.45 -8.05
CA HIS A 110 -28.60 -49.47 -7.27
C HIS A 110 -29.55 -50.23 -8.21
N ALA A 111 -29.20 -51.46 -8.57
CA ALA A 111 -30.13 -52.38 -9.21
C ALA A 111 -31.23 -52.72 -8.19
N LEU A 112 -32.41 -52.12 -8.38
CA LEU A 112 -33.62 -52.50 -7.67
C LEU A 112 -33.97 -53.95 -8.03
N ASN A 113 -33.79 -54.83 -7.05
CA ASN A 113 -34.33 -56.18 -7.04
C ASN A 113 -35.85 -56.10 -7.12
N ARG A 114 -36.44 -56.52 -8.24
CA ARG A 114 -37.88 -56.73 -8.36
C ARG A 114 -38.12 -58.20 -8.66
N LYS A 115 -38.57 -58.91 -7.61
CA LYS A 115 -39.05 -60.30 -7.62
C LYS A 115 -40.13 -60.54 -8.68
N GLY A 116 -40.12 -61.74 -9.24
CA GLY A 116 -41.15 -62.35 -10.09
C GLY A 116 -40.68 -63.71 -10.55
#